data_AF-A0A7J7N7W7-F1
#
_entry.id   AF-A0A7J7N7W7-F1
#
_cell.length_a   1.000
_cell.length_b   1.000
_cell.length_c   1.000
_cell.angle_alpha   90.00
_cell.angle_beta   90.00
_cell.angle_gamma   90.00
#
_symmetry.space_group_name_H-M   'P 1'
#
loop_
_entity.id
_entity.type
_entity.pdbx_description
1 polymer ?
#
loop_
_entity_poly.entity_id
_entity_poly.type
_entity_poly.pdbx_seq_one_letter_code
_entity_poly.pdbx_strand_id
1 'polypeptide(L)'
;MFHLYFSKHFLNHYRAAILKSIIKTRTPLFSFSQFKTGEHGFSPFPQQPHHPPFLLLSSTLLSKAITSFCGREAKLLHSWPKCYGADRLAIGAPIIPPDFTKCGPPDLPAGAKPVNCCPPTDFKIFDFKPPSHSAPLRIRQAAHLVDNEYIAKYTEAYELMRALPEDDPRSFKQQANIHCAYCDGAYDQIGFPDLQIQVHNSWLFFPFHRYYLYFHEKILGSLIGDPTFALPFWNWDSPAGMRMPKYYTNSKSALYNKLRDAKHQPPL
;
A
#
# COMPACT_ATOMS: atom_id res chain seq x y z
N MET A 1 -19.06 -10.25 -0.24
CA MET A 1 -19.64 -10.47 1.10
C MET A 1 -18.56 -10.04 2.08
N PHE A 2 -18.57 -8.80 2.54
CA PHE A 2 -17.67 -8.30 3.60
C PHE A 2 -18.50 -7.41 4.51
N HIS A 3 -19.01 -7.99 5.59
CA HIS A 3 -19.59 -7.27 6.72
C HIS A 3 -18.50 -7.15 7.77
N LEU A 4 -17.94 -5.95 7.95
CA LEU A 4 -17.09 -5.64 9.11
C LEU A 4 -17.99 -4.99 10.17
N TYR A 5 -18.43 -5.79 11.14
CA TYR A 5 -18.98 -5.30 12.40
C TYR A 5 -17.82 -4.83 13.28
N PHE A 6 -17.62 -3.53 13.42
CA PHE A 6 -16.75 -2.99 14.47
C PHE A 6 -17.59 -2.71 15.72
N SER A 7 -17.30 -3.46 16.79
CA SER A 7 -17.90 -3.29 18.11
C SER A 7 -17.48 -1.96 18.76
N LYS A 8 -18.44 -1.27 19.37
CA LYS A 8 -18.38 0.09 19.95
C LYS A 8 -17.36 0.31 21.08
N HIS A 9 -16.55 -0.66 21.46
CA HIS A 9 -15.76 -0.60 22.69
C HIS A 9 -14.36 0.07 22.57
N PHE A 10 -13.88 0.38 21.37
CA PHE A 10 -12.50 0.87 21.17
C PHE A 10 -12.33 2.40 21.16
N LEU A 11 -13.42 3.19 21.18
CA LEU A 11 -13.35 4.65 20.95
C LEU A 11 -12.98 5.51 22.19
N ASN A 12 -12.92 4.94 23.39
CA ASN A 12 -12.83 5.75 24.62
C ASN A 12 -11.41 5.94 25.20
N HIS A 13 -10.36 5.37 24.61
CA HIS A 13 -9.00 5.46 25.17
C HIS A 13 -8.00 6.38 24.46
N TYR A 14 -8.32 6.94 23.30
CA TYR A 14 -7.36 7.79 22.56
C TYR A 14 -7.67 9.30 22.53
N ARG A 15 -8.72 9.76 23.23
CA ARG A 15 -9.05 11.20 23.31
C ARG A 15 -8.22 12.02 24.29
N ALA A 16 -7.43 11.41 25.17
CA ALA A 16 -6.73 12.13 26.23
C ALA A 16 -5.28 12.56 25.90
N ALA A 17 -4.67 12.03 24.83
CA ALA A 17 -3.22 12.17 24.62
C ALA A 17 -2.79 13.30 23.65
N ILE A 18 -3.70 13.90 22.88
CA ILE A 18 -3.33 14.84 21.81
C ILE A 18 -3.47 16.33 22.20
N LEU A 19 -4.11 16.65 23.33
CA LEU A 19 -4.40 18.04 23.68
C LEU A 19 -3.27 18.83 24.38
N LYS A 20 -2.05 18.28 24.50
CA LYS A 20 -0.96 18.93 25.27
C LYS A 20 0.22 19.50 24.48
N SER A 21 0.26 19.44 23.13
CA SER A 21 1.45 19.90 22.39
C SER A 21 1.26 21.08 21.41
N ILE A 22 0.15 21.82 21.45
CA ILE A 22 -0.08 22.95 20.53
C ILE A 22 -0.33 24.25 21.31
N ILE A 23 0.70 24.74 22.02
CA ILE A 23 0.80 26.16 22.42
C ILE A 23 2.30 26.53 22.43
N LYS A 24 2.67 27.60 21.70
CA LYS A 24 4.01 28.16 21.35
C LYS A 24 4.50 27.70 19.97
N THR A 25 4.61 28.51 18.92
CA THR A 25 4.79 29.98 18.78
C THR A 25 4.40 30.41 17.35
N ARG A 26 3.62 31.49 17.20
CA ARG A 26 3.55 32.38 16.01
C ARG A 26 4.82 33.28 16.02
N THR A 27 5.41 33.75 14.91
CA THR A 27 5.06 34.96 14.10
C THR A 27 6.02 35.10 12.85
N PRO A 28 5.84 36.06 11.89
CA PRO A 28 5.89 35.80 10.43
C PRO A 28 6.83 36.67 9.54
N LEU A 29 6.66 36.52 8.21
CA LEU A 29 6.90 37.42 7.05
C LEU A 29 8.21 37.28 6.23
N PHE A 30 8.07 37.08 4.91
CA PHE A 30 8.58 37.97 3.84
C PHE A 30 7.92 37.62 2.48
N SER A 31 7.73 38.63 1.62
CA SER A 31 7.09 38.64 0.29
C SER A 31 8.13 39.03 -0.77
N PHE A 32 8.03 38.52 -2.03
CA PHE A 32 7.86 39.32 -3.27
C PHE A 32 7.91 38.48 -4.58
N SER A 33 6.91 38.76 -5.43
CA SER A 33 6.74 38.75 -6.92
C SER A 33 7.42 37.76 -7.92
N GLN A 34 6.54 37.10 -8.70
CA GLN A 34 6.38 36.98 -10.17
C GLN A 34 7.58 37.09 -11.14
N PHE A 35 7.68 36.16 -12.11
CA PHE A 35 7.87 36.43 -13.56
C PHE A 35 7.35 35.26 -14.44
N LYS A 36 7.21 35.54 -15.74
CA LYS A 36 6.22 35.06 -16.73
C LYS A 36 6.57 33.79 -17.56
N THR A 37 5.48 33.24 -18.09
CA THR A 37 5.20 32.39 -19.28
C THR A 37 6.22 32.28 -20.43
N GLY A 38 6.27 31.09 -21.05
CA GLY A 38 6.72 30.84 -22.43
C GLY A 38 6.21 29.49 -22.97
N GLU A 39 5.60 29.50 -24.16
CA GLU A 39 4.98 28.37 -24.88
C GLU A 39 5.91 27.73 -25.94
N HIS A 40 5.49 26.54 -26.40
CA HIS A 40 5.67 25.87 -27.71
C HIS A 40 6.74 24.77 -27.89
N GLY A 41 6.27 23.61 -28.37
CA GLY A 41 7.08 22.65 -29.14
C GLY A 41 6.62 21.19 -29.08
N PHE A 42 5.75 20.77 -30.01
CA PHE A 42 5.39 19.37 -30.30
C PHE A 42 6.44 18.69 -31.20
N SER A 43 6.88 17.45 -30.88
CA SER A 43 7.37 16.44 -31.84
C SER A 43 7.71 15.09 -31.18
N PRO A 44 7.85 13.98 -31.94
CA PRO A 44 7.08 12.75 -31.72
C PRO A 44 7.76 11.66 -30.89
N PHE A 45 6.92 10.71 -30.45
CA PHE A 45 7.22 9.48 -29.74
C PHE A 45 8.40 8.67 -30.31
N PRO A 46 9.37 8.28 -29.47
CA PRO A 46 10.13 7.05 -29.65
C PRO A 46 9.49 5.89 -28.87
N GLN A 47 9.50 4.72 -29.51
CA GLN A 47 9.04 3.43 -29.03
C GLN A 47 9.59 3.08 -27.63
N GLN A 48 8.74 2.53 -26.77
CA GLN A 48 9.12 2.06 -25.43
C GLN A 48 9.97 0.78 -25.50
N PRO A 49 11.12 0.73 -24.81
CA PRO A 49 11.79 -0.53 -24.52
C PRO A 49 11.31 -1.10 -23.17
N HIS A 50 10.81 -2.33 -23.23
CA HIS A 50 10.80 -3.37 -22.19
C HIS A 50 10.10 -3.07 -20.84
N HIS A 51 9.04 -3.85 -20.59
CA HIS A 51 8.31 -3.96 -19.33
C HIS A 51 9.23 -4.22 -18.12
N PRO A 52 9.03 -3.54 -16.97
CA PRO A 52 9.81 -3.81 -15.77
C PRO A 52 9.42 -5.17 -15.15
N PRO A 53 10.39 -5.92 -14.58
CA PRO A 53 10.14 -7.21 -13.96
C PRO A 53 9.30 -7.09 -12.68
N PHE A 54 8.47 -8.12 -12.46
CA PHE A 54 7.54 -8.26 -11.34
C PHE A 54 8.26 -8.31 -9.98
N LEU A 55 7.69 -7.62 -8.99
CA LEU A 55 8.19 -7.55 -7.62
C LEU A 55 7.17 -8.19 -6.68
N LEU A 56 7.47 -9.40 -6.22
CA LEU A 56 6.84 -10.00 -5.03
C LEU A 56 7.85 -9.89 -3.88
N LEU A 57 7.38 -9.40 -2.74
CA LEU A 57 8.23 -9.01 -1.63
C LEU A 57 8.91 -10.18 -0.93
N SER A 58 10.24 -10.14 -0.93
CA SER A 58 11.11 -10.84 0.03
C SER A 58 11.21 -10.01 1.31
N SER A 59 10.77 -10.55 2.46
CA SER A 59 10.78 -9.86 3.77
C SER A 59 12.17 -9.75 4.42
N THR A 60 13.22 -10.14 3.71
CA THR A 60 14.61 -10.22 4.23
C THR A 60 15.19 -8.89 4.71
N LEU A 61 14.57 -7.75 4.40
CA LEU A 61 15.00 -6.42 4.84
C LEU A 61 14.54 -6.04 6.26
N LEU A 62 13.46 -6.63 6.80
CA LEU A 62 12.98 -6.26 8.15
C LEU A 62 13.91 -6.78 9.26
N SER A 63 14.52 -7.96 9.06
CA SER A 63 15.52 -8.50 10.01
C SER A 63 16.87 -7.78 9.97
N LYS A 64 17.27 -7.18 8.84
CA LYS A 64 18.57 -6.48 8.71
C LYS A 64 18.57 -5.08 9.33
N ALA A 65 17.42 -4.43 9.46
CA ALA A 65 17.34 -3.08 10.03
C ALA A 65 17.60 -3.04 11.55
N ILE A 66 17.31 -4.13 12.27
CA ILE A 66 17.49 -4.23 13.73
C ILE A 66 18.95 -4.48 14.12
N THR A 67 19.73 -5.13 13.25
CA THR A 67 21.15 -5.45 13.50
C THR A 67 22.12 -4.30 13.18
N SER A 68 21.70 -3.28 12.43
CA SER A 68 22.60 -2.21 11.97
C SER A 68 22.86 -1.08 12.99
N PHE A 69 22.22 -1.07 14.16
CA PHE A 69 22.38 0.00 15.15
C PHE A 69 23.48 -0.28 16.20
N CYS A 70 24.10 -1.47 16.19
CA CYS A 70 25.14 -1.88 17.16
C CYS A 70 26.48 -2.21 16.49
N GLY A 71 26.86 -1.48 15.42
CA GLY A 71 28.03 -1.82 14.61
C GLY A 71 28.85 -0.64 14.07
N ARG A 72 28.61 0.58 14.53
CA ARG A 72 29.40 1.75 14.11
C ARG A 72 29.75 2.60 15.33
N GLU A 73 30.82 2.20 16.01
CA GLU A 73 31.85 3.05 16.66
C GLU A 73 32.72 2.23 17.64
N ALA A 74 33.30 1.13 17.15
CA ALA A 74 34.35 0.39 17.87
C ALA A 74 35.72 0.60 17.21
N LYS A 75 36.08 1.87 16.96
CA LYS A 75 37.46 2.26 16.66
C LYS A 75 37.69 3.65 17.24
N LEU A 76 38.01 3.71 18.53
CA LEU A 76 38.95 4.63 19.17
C LEU A 76 38.71 4.56 20.69
N LEU A 77 39.82 4.54 21.43
CA LEU A 77 39.96 4.54 22.89
C LEU A 77 39.87 3.18 23.61
N HIS A 78 41.04 2.81 24.14
CA HIS A 78 41.24 1.76 25.14
C HIS A 78 40.55 2.15 26.46
N SER A 79 40.14 1.12 27.21
CA SER A 79 39.75 1.09 28.64
C SER A 79 38.31 1.43 29.06
N TRP A 80 37.33 0.55 28.76
CA TRP A 80 36.14 0.34 29.61
C TRP A 80 35.77 -1.16 29.69
N PRO A 81 35.11 -1.62 30.77
CA PRO A 81 35.03 -3.04 31.14
C PRO A 81 34.22 -3.85 30.13
N LYS A 82 34.64 -5.11 29.93
CA LYS A 82 33.91 -6.12 29.14
C LYS A 82 32.40 -6.04 29.44
N CYS A 83 31.61 -5.68 28.44
CA CYS A 83 30.18 -5.94 28.45
C CYS A 83 29.99 -7.46 28.54
N TYR A 84 29.77 -7.98 29.75
CA TYR A 84 29.22 -9.31 29.95
C TYR A 84 27.80 -9.30 29.37
N GLY A 85 27.63 -9.89 28.18
CA GLY A 85 26.33 -9.97 27.51
C GLY A 85 26.34 -10.17 25.99
N ALA A 86 27.49 -10.45 25.36
CA ALA A 86 27.62 -10.51 23.90
C ALA A 86 27.34 -11.89 23.26
N ASP A 87 26.64 -12.81 23.92
CA ASP A 87 26.36 -14.17 23.39
C ASP A 87 24.86 -14.53 23.41
N ARG A 88 23.98 -13.55 23.22
CA ARG A 88 22.59 -13.81 22.82
C ARG A 88 22.29 -13.07 21.53
N LEU A 89 22.83 -13.57 20.42
CA LEU A 89 22.23 -13.32 19.12
C LEU A 89 20.80 -13.85 19.20
N ALA A 90 19.82 -12.94 19.26
CA ALA A 90 18.42 -13.32 19.16
C ALA A 90 18.17 -13.86 17.75
N ILE A 91 18.08 -15.18 17.61
CA ILE A 91 17.65 -15.82 16.36
C ILE A 91 16.13 -15.67 16.31
N GLY A 92 15.66 -14.69 15.55
CA GLY A 92 14.24 -14.57 15.24
C GLY A 92 13.83 -15.60 14.18
N ALA A 93 12.63 -16.14 14.31
CA ALA A 93 11.94 -16.88 13.26
C ALA A 93 10.85 -15.97 12.65
N PRO A 94 11.21 -15.03 11.76
CA PRO A 94 10.23 -14.13 11.15
C PRO A 94 9.30 -14.90 10.22
N ILE A 95 8.08 -14.40 10.05
CA ILE A 95 7.22 -14.84 8.95
C ILE A 95 7.91 -14.43 7.65
N ILE A 96 8.22 -15.44 6.82
CA ILE A 96 8.84 -15.25 5.51
C ILE A 96 7.76 -15.23 4.41
N PRO A 97 8.07 -14.75 3.18
CA PRO A 97 7.12 -14.81 2.09
C PRO A 97 6.67 -16.25 1.83
N PRO A 98 5.41 -16.47 1.43
CA PRO A 98 4.90 -17.80 1.15
C PRO A 98 5.60 -18.43 -0.05
N ASP A 99 5.53 -19.76 -0.12
CA ASP A 99 5.80 -20.49 -1.34
C ASP A 99 4.57 -20.35 -2.26
N PHE A 100 4.66 -19.47 -3.25
CA PHE A 100 3.57 -19.20 -4.18
C PHE A 100 3.14 -20.45 -4.99
N THR A 101 4.00 -21.47 -5.11
CA THR A 101 3.65 -22.74 -5.79
C THR A 101 2.72 -23.62 -4.94
N LYS A 102 2.60 -23.34 -3.64
CA LYS A 102 1.77 -24.05 -2.68
C LYS A 102 0.52 -23.28 -2.27
N CYS A 103 0.12 -22.29 -3.07
CA CYS A 103 -1.11 -21.56 -2.83
C CYS A 103 -2.32 -22.51 -2.85
N GLY A 104 -3.15 -22.43 -1.81
CA GLY A 104 -4.35 -23.23 -1.63
C GLY A 104 -5.65 -22.44 -1.77
N PRO A 105 -6.81 -23.13 -1.67
CA PRO A 105 -8.10 -22.45 -1.57
C PRO A 105 -8.17 -21.61 -0.28
N PRO A 106 -8.76 -20.40 -0.32
CA PRO A 106 -8.94 -19.59 0.87
C PRO A 106 -10.06 -20.13 1.79
N ASP A 107 -9.96 -19.81 3.07
CA ASP A 107 -10.97 -20.02 4.10
C ASP A 107 -12.10 -19.00 3.96
N LEU A 108 -13.19 -19.44 3.31
CA LEU A 108 -14.33 -18.58 3.04
C LEU A 108 -15.48 -18.82 4.04
N PRO A 109 -16.27 -17.78 4.36
CA PRO A 109 -17.46 -17.94 5.19
C PRO A 109 -18.49 -18.86 4.52
N ALA A 110 -19.29 -19.54 5.35
CA ALA A 110 -20.30 -20.49 4.87
C ALA A 110 -21.25 -19.86 3.84
N GLY A 111 -21.45 -20.55 2.71
CA GLY A 111 -22.29 -20.09 1.61
C GLY A 111 -21.62 -19.11 0.63
N ALA A 112 -20.36 -18.73 0.86
CA ALA A 112 -19.58 -18.00 -0.13
C ALA A 112 -19.31 -18.88 -1.36
N LYS A 113 -19.32 -18.26 -2.54
CA LYS A 113 -18.90 -18.94 -3.77
C LYS A 113 -17.40 -19.22 -3.68
N PRO A 114 -16.93 -20.43 -4.07
CA PRO A 114 -15.51 -20.71 -4.16
C PRO A 114 -14.80 -19.67 -5.03
N VAL A 115 -13.66 -19.19 -4.55
CA VAL A 115 -12.79 -18.29 -5.30
C VAL A 115 -11.37 -18.85 -5.32
N ASN A 116 -10.67 -18.66 -6.43
CA ASN A 116 -9.25 -18.93 -6.52
C ASN A 116 -8.50 -17.59 -6.40
N CYS A 117 -7.77 -17.42 -5.31
CA CYS A 117 -7.01 -16.22 -5.01
C CYS A 117 -5.51 -16.37 -5.32
N CYS A 118 -5.11 -17.49 -5.90
CA CYS A 118 -3.71 -17.75 -6.20
C CYS A 118 -3.20 -16.87 -7.35
N PRO A 119 -1.94 -16.41 -7.26
CA PRO A 119 -1.32 -15.64 -8.32
C PRO A 119 -1.11 -16.51 -9.57
N PRO A 120 -0.83 -15.90 -10.72
CA PRO A 120 -0.40 -16.65 -11.91
C PRO A 120 0.88 -17.43 -11.62
N THR A 121 1.09 -18.55 -12.31
CA THR A 121 2.18 -19.49 -12.02
C THR A 121 3.51 -19.16 -12.69
N ASP A 122 3.53 -18.28 -13.70
CA ASP A 122 4.76 -17.83 -14.35
C ASP A 122 5.32 -16.59 -13.65
N PHE A 123 6.16 -16.82 -12.64
CA PHE A 123 6.81 -15.74 -11.90
C PHE A 123 8.28 -16.04 -11.58
N LYS A 124 9.03 -14.95 -11.40
CA LYS A 124 10.38 -14.95 -10.83
C LYS A 124 10.39 -14.01 -9.65
N ILE A 125 10.91 -14.47 -8.53
CA ILE A 125 11.02 -13.68 -7.31
C ILE A 125 12.36 -12.95 -7.34
N PHE A 126 12.32 -11.64 -7.14
CA PHE A 126 13.50 -10.79 -7.02
C PHE A 126 13.51 -10.09 -5.66
N ASP A 127 14.70 -9.91 -5.10
CA ASP A 127 14.84 -9.08 -3.89
C ASP A 127 14.49 -7.63 -4.23
N PHE A 128 13.59 -7.08 -3.42
CA PHE A 128 13.11 -5.71 -3.58
C PHE A 128 14.26 -4.71 -3.41
N LYS A 129 14.36 -3.77 -4.36
CA LYS A 129 15.24 -2.60 -4.27
C LYS A 129 14.39 -1.34 -4.12
N PRO A 130 14.60 -0.54 -3.07
CA PRO A 130 13.94 0.76 -2.94
C PRO A 130 14.17 1.64 -4.17
N PRO A 131 13.20 2.52 -4.52
CA PRO A 131 13.39 3.46 -5.62
C PRO A 131 14.56 4.41 -5.33
N SER A 132 15.19 4.92 -6.39
CA SER A 132 16.24 5.95 -6.28
C SER A 132 15.73 7.16 -5.50
N HIS A 133 16.63 7.82 -4.74
CA HIS A 133 16.37 9.10 -4.11
C HIS A 133 16.00 10.21 -5.11
N SER A 134 16.37 10.06 -6.38
CA SER A 134 15.99 10.97 -7.47
C SER A 134 14.62 10.68 -8.08
N ALA A 135 13.93 9.60 -7.64
CA ALA A 135 12.61 9.28 -8.17
C ALA A 135 11.59 10.35 -7.75
N PRO A 136 10.63 10.72 -8.63
CA PRO A 136 9.60 11.70 -8.29
C PRO A 136 8.81 11.30 -7.04
N LEU A 137 8.61 12.26 -6.14
CA LEU A 137 7.76 12.10 -4.97
C LEU A 137 6.28 12.03 -5.42
N ARG A 138 5.60 10.96 -5.02
CA ARG A 138 4.15 10.80 -5.21
C ARG A 138 3.42 11.41 -4.02
N ILE A 139 2.53 12.37 -4.27
CA ILE A 139 1.76 13.04 -3.21
C ILE A 139 0.31 12.56 -3.27
N ARG A 140 -0.06 11.71 -2.31
CA ARG A 140 -1.44 11.25 -2.16
C ARG A 140 -2.32 12.40 -1.71
N GLN A 141 -3.36 12.70 -2.48
CA GLN A 141 -4.28 13.80 -2.18
C GLN A 141 -5.50 13.30 -1.40
N ALA A 142 -6.07 14.16 -0.57
CA ALA A 142 -7.30 13.83 0.15
C ALA A 142 -8.45 13.68 -0.86
N ALA A 143 -9.11 12.53 -0.82
CA ALA A 143 -10.09 12.13 -1.81
C ALA A 143 -11.26 13.12 -2.01
N HIS A 144 -11.58 13.96 -1.04
CA HIS A 144 -12.66 14.96 -1.12
C HIS A 144 -12.20 16.32 -1.68
N LEU A 145 -10.91 16.50 -1.95
CA LEU A 145 -10.30 17.77 -2.41
C LEU A 145 -9.70 17.68 -3.82
N VAL A 146 -9.74 16.51 -4.46
CA VAL A 146 -9.22 16.32 -5.82
C VAL A 146 -10.13 17.01 -6.84
N ASP A 147 -9.53 17.50 -7.93
CA ASP A 147 -10.23 18.14 -9.04
C ASP A 147 -10.74 17.13 -10.08
N ASN A 148 -11.44 17.64 -11.11
CA ASN A 148 -12.05 16.82 -12.14
C ASN A 148 -10.99 16.16 -13.03
N GLU A 149 -9.88 16.84 -13.27
CA GLU A 149 -8.74 16.38 -14.05
C GLU A 149 -8.10 15.16 -13.37
N TYR A 150 -7.89 15.22 -12.05
CA TYR A 150 -7.43 14.09 -11.26
C TYR A 150 -8.43 12.93 -11.31
N ILE A 151 -9.72 13.20 -11.13
CA ILE A 151 -10.76 12.16 -11.16
C ILE A 151 -10.81 11.46 -12.52
N ALA A 152 -10.69 12.21 -13.62
CA ALA A 152 -10.64 11.64 -14.97
C ALA A 152 -9.43 10.72 -15.13
N LYS A 153 -8.23 11.19 -14.78
CA LYS A 153 -6.99 10.40 -14.81
C LYS A 153 -7.07 9.15 -13.94
N TYR A 154 -7.63 9.28 -12.74
CA TYR A 154 -7.80 8.18 -11.80
C TYR A 154 -8.80 7.13 -12.32
N THR A 155 -9.88 7.59 -12.96
CA THR A 155 -10.86 6.71 -13.61
C THR A 155 -10.22 5.96 -14.77
N GLU A 156 -9.48 6.64 -15.64
CA GLU A 156 -8.74 6.04 -16.77
C GLU A 156 -7.76 4.95 -16.28
N ALA A 157 -7.00 5.21 -15.21
CA ALA A 157 -6.08 4.21 -14.65
C ALA A 157 -6.80 2.92 -14.23
N TYR A 158 -7.99 3.03 -13.64
CA TYR A 158 -8.80 1.86 -13.29
C TYR A 158 -9.52 1.23 -14.49
N GLU A 159 -9.89 2.00 -15.51
CA GLU A 159 -10.40 1.46 -16.78
C GLU A 159 -9.34 0.56 -17.43
N LEU A 160 -8.10 1.05 -17.55
CA LEU A 160 -6.98 0.28 -18.08
C LEU A 160 -6.66 -0.94 -17.23
N MET A 161 -6.65 -0.81 -15.90
CA MET A 161 -6.39 -1.95 -15.00
C MET A 161 -7.47 -3.04 -15.11
N ARG A 162 -8.73 -2.65 -15.35
CA ARG A 162 -9.86 -3.57 -15.56
C ARG A 162 -9.86 -4.19 -16.96
N ALA A 163 -9.26 -3.53 -17.94
CA ALA A 163 -9.15 -4.03 -19.31
C ALA A 163 -8.01 -5.06 -19.49
N LEU A 164 -7.11 -5.19 -18.50
CA LEU A 164 -6.07 -6.21 -18.51
C LEU A 164 -6.67 -7.63 -18.50
N PRO A 165 -6.00 -8.61 -19.11
CA PRO A 165 -6.36 -10.02 -18.98
C PRO A 165 -6.48 -10.45 -17.51
N GLU A 166 -7.46 -11.29 -17.20
CA GLU A 166 -7.75 -11.71 -15.82
C GLU A 166 -6.61 -12.52 -15.18
N ASP A 167 -5.70 -13.08 -15.98
CA ASP A 167 -4.49 -13.77 -15.56
C ASP A 167 -3.25 -12.85 -15.50
N ASP A 168 -3.35 -11.60 -15.95
CA ASP A 168 -2.29 -10.61 -15.72
C ASP A 168 -2.24 -10.30 -14.22
N PRO A 169 -1.08 -10.44 -13.55
CA PRO A 169 -0.96 -10.18 -12.10
C PRO A 169 -1.23 -8.71 -11.71
N ARG A 170 -1.27 -7.80 -12.68
CA ARG A 170 -1.62 -6.38 -12.51
C ARG A 170 -3.11 -6.10 -12.67
N SER A 171 -3.88 -7.04 -13.20
CA SER A 171 -5.32 -6.88 -13.43
C SER A 171 -6.07 -6.56 -12.14
N PHE A 172 -7.23 -5.92 -12.29
CA PHE A 172 -8.05 -5.56 -11.13
C PHE A 172 -8.40 -6.78 -10.27
N LYS A 173 -8.71 -7.92 -10.89
CA LYS A 173 -8.98 -9.18 -10.19
C LYS A 173 -7.75 -9.70 -9.45
N GLN A 174 -6.60 -9.78 -10.12
CA GLN A 174 -5.40 -10.31 -9.47
C GLN A 174 -4.90 -9.42 -8.34
N GLN A 175 -5.01 -8.09 -8.48
CA GLN A 175 -4.74 -7.17 -7.38
C GLN A 175 -5.67 -7.43 -6.19
N ALA A 176 -6.97 -7.63 -6.40
CA ALA A 176 -7.90 -7.99 -5.33
C ALA A 176 -7.59 -9.37 -4.70
N ASN A 177 -7.16 -10.34 -5.51
CA ASN A 177 -6.81 -11.68 -5.07
C ASN A 177 -5.60 -11.70 -4.12
N ILE A 178 -4.66 -10.74 -4.22
CA ILE A 178 -3.56 -10.59 -3.25
C ILE A 178 -4.11 -10.44 -1.83
N HIS A 179 -5.11 -9.59 -1.62
CA HIS A 179 -5.71 -9.42 -0.30
C HIS A 179 -6.36 -10.72 0.17
N CYS A 180 -7.15 -11.38 -0.68
CA CYS A 180 -7.75 -12.67 -0.33
C CYS A 180 -6.70 -13.70 0.09
N ALA A 181 -5.63 -13.88 -0.70
CA ALA A 181 -4.66 -14.92 -0.46
C ALA A 181 -3.88 -14.77 0.87
N TYR A 182 -3.52 -13.54 1.23
CA TYR A 182 -2.77 -13.25 2.47
C TYR A 182 -3.64 -13.12 3.72
N CYS A 183 -4.97 -13.01 3.57
CA CYS A 183 -5.88 -12.67 4.67
C CYS A 183 -6.89 -13.78 4.97
N ASP A 184 -7.15 -14.65 4.01
CA ASP A 184 -8.13 -15.73 4.10
C ASP A 184 -7.44 -17.11 3.95
N GLY A 185 -6.24 -17.29 4.48
CA GLY A 185 -5.66 -18.63 4.69
C GLY A 185 -5.14 -19.36 3.45
N ALA A 186 -4.94 -18.71 2.31
CA ALA A 186 -4.48 -19.39 1.09
C ALA A 186 -3.00 -19.81 1.11
N TYR A 187 -2.24 -19.43 2.14
CA TYR A 187 -0.82 -19.76 2.29
C TYR A 187 -0.50 -20.26 3.69
N ASP A 188 0.30 -21.32 3.76
CA ASP A 188 0.93 -21.79 4.98
C ASP A 188 2.33 -21.19 5.18
N GLN A 189 2.77 -21.13 6.43
CA GLN A 189 4.12 -20.71 6.77
C GLN A 189 5.12 -21.80 6.39
N ILE A 190 6.18 -21.41 5.69
CA ILE A 190 7.26 -22.32 5.31
C ILE A 190 7.92 -22.89 6.58
N GLY A 191 7.93 -24.22 6.69
CA GLY A 191 8.41 -24.94 7.88
C GLY A 191 7.34 -25.19 8.95
N PHE A 192 6.13 -24.66 8.78
CA PHE A 192 4.98 -24.81 9.67
C PHE A 192 3.68 -25.00 8.86
N PRO A 193 3.51 -26.15 8.17
CA PRO A 193 2.45 -26.36 7.18
C PRO A 193 1.02 -26.32 7.73
N ASP A 194 0.82 -26.46 9.05
CA ASP A 194 -0.51 -26.33 9.68
C ASP A 194 -0.77 -24.92 10.24
N LEU A 195 0.11 -23.96 9.93
CA LEU A 195 0.02 -22.60 10.40
C LEU A 195 -0.01 -21.62 9.23
N GLN A 196 -1.20 -21.07 8.99
CA GLN A 196 -1.42 -20.11 7.91
C GLN A 196 -0.69 -18.79 8.12
N ILE A 197 -0.41 -18.10 7.02
CA ILE A 197 -0.04 -16.69 7.04
C ILE A 197 -1.33 -15.87 7.25
N GLN A 198 -1.33 -15.06 8.31
CA GLN A 198 -2.38 -14.09 8.58
C GLN A 198 -1.75 -12.71 8.83
N VAL A 199 -1.98 -11.79 7.88
CA VAL A 199 -1.41 -10.43 7.94
C VAL A 199 -2.24 -9.48 8.82
N HIS A 200 -3.50 -9.81 9.08
CA HIS A 200 -4.36 -9.06 9.99
C HIS A 200 -4.12 -9.42 11.46
N ASN A 201 -4.61 -8.57 12.37
CA ASN A 201 -4.58 -8.79 13.82
C ASN A 201 -3.17 -9.01 14.39
N SER A 202 -2.15 -8.50 13.70
CA SER A 202 -0.75 -8.62 14.08
C SER A 202 0.03 -7.38 13.66
N TRP A 203 1.29 -7.30 14.08
CA TRP A 203 2.22 -6.25 13.65
C TRP A 203 2.51 -6.22 12.12
N LEU A 204 2.08 -7.24 11.37
CA LEU A 204 2.25 -7.32 9.92
C LEU A 204 1.23 -6.46 9.17
N PHE A 205 0.17 -6.03 9.85
CA PHE A 205 -0.94 -5.28 9.26
C PHE A 205 -0.45 -4.06 8.47
N PHE A 206 0.23 -3.12 9.14
CA PHE A 206 0.70 -1.89 8.49
C PHE A 206 1.75 -2.12 7.39
N PRO A 207 2.82 -2.91 7.60
CA PRO A 207 3.82 -3.12 6.56
C PRO A 207 3.26 -3.84 5.34
N PHE A 208 2.41 -4.87 5.52
CA PHE A 208 1.77 -5.57 4.40
C PHE A 208 0.94 -4.60 3.54
N HIS A 209 0.01 -3.86 4.15
CA HIS A 209 -0.86 -2.94 3.41
C HIS A 209 -0.09 -1.77 2.78
N ARG A 210 0.98 -1.29 3.41
CA ARG A 210 1.87 -0.26 2.83
C ARG A 210 2.47 -0.76 1.52
N TYR A 211 2.98 -1.97 1.50
CA TYR A 211 3.61 -2.57 0.35
C TYR A 211 2.60 -2.97 -0.74
N TYR A 212 1.43 -3.49 -0.34
CA TYR A 212 0.33 -3.76 -1.26
C TYR A 212 -0.08 -2.49 -2.02
N LEU A 213 -0.31 -1.38 -1.30
CA LEU A 213 -0.65 -0.10 -1.93
C LEU A 213 0.51 0.52 -2.71
N TYR A 214 1.77 0.28 -2.30
CA TYR A 214 2.94 0.78 -3.03
C TYR A 214 3.00 0.22 -4.46
N PHE A 215 2.81 -1.09 -4.62
CA PHE A 215 2.80 -1.70 -5.95
C PHE A 215 1.52 -1.37 -6.70
N HIS A 216 0.37 -1.37 -6.04
CA HIS A 216 -0.90 -1.01 -6.66
C HIS A 216 -0.87 0.40 -7.29
N GLU A 217 -0.37 1.39 -6.55
CA GLU A 217 -0.19 2.76 -7.03
C GLU A 217 0.75 2.85 -8.23
N LYS A 218 1.87 2.12 -8.19
CA LYS A 218 2.83 2.08 -9.30
C LYS A 218 2.26 1.41 -10.55
N ILE A 219 1.46 0.36 -10.39
CA ILE A 219 0.77 -0.29 -11.50
C ILE A 219 -0.16 0.69 -12.18
N LEU A 220 -1.06 1.34 -11.42
CA LEU A 220 -1.97 2.36 -11.95
C LEU A 220 -1.21 3.46 -12.70
N GLY A 221 -0.18 4.04 -12.08
CA GLY A 221 0.64 5.07 -12.72
C GLY A 221 1.33 4.59 -14.01
N SER A 222 1.79 3.34 -14.05
CA SER A 222 2.42 2.78 -15.26
C SER A 222 1.43 2.54 -16.41
N LEU A 223 0.17 2.22 -16.10
CA LEU A 223 -0.87 2.02 -17.12
C LEU A 223 -1.22 3.32 -17.85
N ILE A 224 -1.24 4.45 -17.15
CA ILE A 224 -1.50 5.78 -17.74
C ILE A 224 -0.23 6.55 -18.11
N GLY A 225 0.96 5.94 -17.97
CA GLY A 225 2.24 6.59 -18.27
C GLY A 225 2.59 7.78 -17.38
N ASP A 226 2.03 7.86 -16.16
CA ASP A 226 2.28 8.96 -15.21
C ASP A 226 3.16 8.47 -14.04
N PRO A 227 4.48 8.77 -14.05
CA PRO A 227 5.40 8.35 -12.99
C PRO A 227 5.16 9.08 -11.66
N THR A 228 4.35 10.14 -11.65
CA THR A 228 3.99 10.95 -10.48
C THR A 228 2.61 10.62 -9.92
N PHE A 229 1.83 9.78 -10.61
CA PHE A 229 0.52 9.33 -10.15
C PHE A 229 0.60 8.79 -8.71
N ALA A 230 -0.34 9.23 -7.89
CA ALA A 230 -0.47 8.87 -6.50
C ALA A 230 -1.94 8.54 -6.21
N LEU A 231 -2.21 7.48 -5.46
CA LEU A 231 -3.56 7.12 -5.03
C LEU A 231 -4.16 8.23 -4.16
N PRO A 232 -5.48 8.49 -4.23
CA PRO A 232 -6.12 9.36 -3.26
C PRO A 232 -6.24 8.60 -1.93
N PHE A 233 -6.28 9.32 -0.82
CA PHE A 233 -6.63 8.72 0.47
C PHE A 233 -7.98 9.24 0.95
N TRP A 234 -8.83 8.35 1.44
CA TRP A 234 -10.09 8.75 2.05
C TRP A 234 -9.80 9.35 3.43
N ASN A 235 -9.88 10.69 3.51
CA ASN A 235 -9.57 11.47 4.72
C ASN A 235 -10.75 11.48 5.72
N TRP A 236 -11.20 10.30 6.17
CA TRP A 236 -12.37 10.14 7.05
C TRP A 236 -12.15 10.59 8.50
N ASP A 237 -10.92 10.90 8.88
CA ASP A 237 -10.57 11.54 10.16
C ASP A 237 -10.82 13.07 10.16
N SER A 238 -11.07 13.66 9.00
CA SER A 238 -11.49 15.06 8.85
C SER A 238 -12.99 15.18 8.58
N PRO A 239 -13.73 16.11 9.23
CA PRO A 239 -15.17 16.29 9.03
C PRO A 239 -15.60 16.40 7.56
N ALA A 240 -14.83 17.11 6.73
CA ALA A 240 -15.13 17.27 5.30
C ALA A 240 -14.94 15.97 4.50
N GLY A 241 -14.07 15.07 4.96
CA GLY A 241 -13.78 13.79 4.33
C GLY A 241 -14.52 12.59 4.93
N MET A 242 -15.36 12.77 5.96
CA MET A 242 -16.12 11.69 6.60
C MET A 242 -17.19 11.05 5.69
N ARG A 243 -17.56 11.71 4.58
CA ARG A 243 -18.49 11.17 3.58
C ARG A 243 -17.73 10.44 2.49
N MET A 244 -18.33 9.39 1.94
CA MET A 244 -17.79 8.71 0.76
C MET A 244 -17.65 9.72 -0.40
N PRO A 245 -16.48 9.80 -1.06
CA PRO A 245 -16.28 10.70 -2.20
C PRO A 245 -17.27 10.41 -3.33
N LYS A 246 -17.93 11.45 -3.84
CA LYS A 246 -19.04 11.32 -4.81
C LYS A 246 -18.64 10.64 -6.12
N TYR A 247 -17.40 10.80 -6.59
CA TYR A 247 -16.97 10.15 -7.85
C TYR A 247 -16.93 8.62 -7.77
N TYR A 248 -16.96 8.03 -6.58
CA TYR A 248 -17.15 6.58 -6.44
C TYR A 248 -18.59 6.14 -6.75
N THR A 249 -19.60 7.02 -6.70
CA THR A 249 -21.02 6.62 -6.82
C THR A 249 -21.57 6.64 -8.24
N ASN A 250 -20.84 7.21 -9.20
CA ASN A 250 -21.26 7.25 -10.60
C ASN A 250 -21.23 5.84 -11.22
N SER A 251 -22.40 5.25 -11.49
CA SER A 251 -22.54 3.89 -12.03
C SER A 251 -21.86 3.65 -13.38
N LYS A 252 -21.51 4.72 -14.11
CA LYS A 252 -20.79 4.64 -15.39
C LYS A 252 -19.27 4.70 -15.24
N SER A 253 -18.73 4.97 -14.05
CA SER A 253 -17.28 5.07 -13.81
C SER A 253 -16.68 3.70 -13.47
N ALA A 254 -15.44 3.45 -13.91
CA ALA A 254 -14.66 2.29 -13.47
C ALA A 254 -14.36 2.25 -11.96
N LEU A 255 -14.54 3.38 -11.26
CA LEU A 255 -14.40 3.49 -9.80
C LEU A 255 -15.65 3.00 -9.04
N TYR A 256 -16.75 2.75 -9.75
CA TYR A 256 -18.00 2.30 -9.16
C TYR A 256 -17.94 0.85 -8.70
N ASN A 257 -18.68 0.56 -7.62
CA ASN A 257 -18.96 -0.80 -7.19
C ASN A 257 -20.39 -0.88 -6.66
N LYS A 258 -21.21 -1.75 -7.26
CA LYS A 258 -22.60 -1.98 -6.86
C LYS A 258 -22.74 -2.65 -5.49
N LEU A 259 -21.69 -3.33 -5.01
CA LEU A 259 -21.68 -4.05 -3.74
C LEU A 259 -21.26 -3.14 -2.58
N ARG A 260 -21.95 -2.00 -2.44
CA ARG A 260 -21.80 -1.08 -1.31
C ARG A 260 -23.13 -0.97 -0.58
N ASP A 261 -23.08 -0.61 0.70
CA ASP A 261 -24.30 -0.39 1.48
C ASP A 261 -25.09 0.79 0.89
N ALA A 262 -26.34 0.52 0.49
CA ALA A 262 -27.23 1.51 -0.09
C ALA A 262 -27.58 2.64 0.88
N LYS A 263 -27.61 2.36 2.20
CA LYS A 263 -27.96 3.35 3.23
C LYS A 263 -26.82 4.30 3.58
N HIS A 264 -25.60 4.01 3.13
CA HIS A 264 -24.40 4.80 3.44
C HIS A 264 -23.80 5.49 2.20
N GLN A 265 -24.59 5.65 1.13
CA GLN A 265 -24.20 6.47 -0.01
C GLN A 265 -24.31 7.96 0.34
N PRO A 266 -23.46 8.84 -0.24
CA PRO A 266 -23.66 10.28 -0.14
C PRO A 266 -25.01 10.68 -0.77
N PRO A 267 -25.62 11.79 -0.31
CA PRO A 267 -26.84 12.31 -0.94
C PRO A 267 -26.61 12.55 -2.44
N LEU A 268 -27.59 12.15 -3.25
CA LEU A 268 -27.65 12.44 -4.69
C LEU A 268 -27.66 13.97 -4.91
#